data_AF-A0A4P6HDA5-F1
#
_entry.id   AF-A0A4P6HDA5-F1
#
_cell.length_a   1.000
_cell.length_b   1.000
_cell.length_c   1.000
_cell.angle_alpha   90.00
_cell.angle_beta   90.00
_cell.angle_gamma   90.00
#
_symmetry.space_group_name_H-M   'P 1'
#
loop_
_entity.id
_entity.type
_entity.pdbx_description
1 polymer ?
#
loop_
_entity_poly.entity_id
_entity_poly.type
_entity_poly.pdbx_seq_one_letter_code
_entity_poly.pdbx_strand_id
1 'polypeptide(L)' 'MDALDIKQIRKNRGLTQKDLADLVGVNLSTVWRWENGQPPKGTARALLLQMDGGEQSPDHGAAA' A
#
# COMPACT_ATOMS: atom_id res chain seq x y z
N MET A 1 3.97 -18.43 -0.50
CA MET A 1 3.66 -17.37 0.48
C MET A 1 3.52 -16.10 -0.31
N ASP A 2 2.30 -15.63 -0.47
CA ASP A 2 1.97 -14.60 -1.46
C ASP A 2 2.60 -13.27 -1.07
N ALA A 3 3.35 -12.69 -2.01
CA ALA A 3 3.97 -11.39 -1.84
C ALA A 3 2.87 -10.32 -1.88
N LEU A 4 2.93 -9.34 -0.97
CA LEU A 4 2.00 -8.22 -0.98
C LEU A 4 2.30 -7.31 -2.17
N ASP A 5 1.28 -6.99 -2.97
CA ASP A 5 1.38 -5.98 -4.01
C ASP A 5 1.17 -4.58 -3.42
N ILE A 6 2.27 -3.99 -2.96
CA ILE A 6 2.26 -2.68 -2.31
C ILE A 6 1.79 -1.58 -3.27
N LYS A 7 2.09 -1.72 -4.55
CA LYS A 7 1.68 -0.77 -5.58
C LYS A 7 0.18 -0.82 -5.78
N GLN A 8 -0.41 -2.01 -5.75
CA GLN A 8 -1.86 -2.18 -5.85
C GLN A 8 -2.58 -1.66 -4.61
N ILE A 9 -2.11 -1.98 -3.40
CA ILE A 9 -2.66 -1.45 -2.13
C ILE A 9 -2.69 0.09 -2.17
N ARG A 10 -1.59 0.70 -2.61
CA ARG A 10 -1.47 2.14 -2.74
C ARG A 10 -2.47 2.72 -3.73
N LYS A 11 -2.54 2.14 -4.94
CA LYS A 11 -3.44 2.60 -6.01
C LYS A 11 -4.91 2.46 -5.65
N ASN A 12 -5.30 1.36 -5.03
CA ASN A 12 -6.67 1.12 -4.56
C ASN A 12 -7.14 2.19 -3.57
N ARG A 13 -6.20 2.79 -2.83
CA ARG A 13 -6.45 3.85 -1.86
C ARG A 13 -6.22 5.26 -2.41
N GLY A 14 -5.92 5.41 -3.70
CA GLY A 14 -5.66 6.72 -4.33
C GLY A 14 -4.39 7.41 -3.84
N LEU A 15 -3.45 6.69 -3.24
CA LEU A 15 -2.25 7.28 -2.60
C LEU A 15 -1.11 7.46 -3.62
N THR A 16 -0.32 8.53 -3.47
CA THR A 16 1.01 8.61 -4.09
C THR A 16 2.03 7.80 -3.27
N GLN A 17 3.21 7.51 -3.85
CA GLN A 17 4.27 6.82 -3.09
C GLN A 17 4.69 7.62 -1.85
N LYS A 18 4.64 8.96 -1.93
CA LYS A 18 4.93 9.85 -0.80
C LYS A 18 3.84 9.74 0.27
N ASP A 19 2.57 9.75 -0.11
CA ASP A 19 1.46 9.63 0.85
C ASP A 19 1.53 8.29 1.61
N LEU A 20 1.84 7.20 0.89
CA LEU A 20 2.05 5.91 1.53
C LEU A 20 3.25 5.91 2.49
N ALA A 21 4.34 6.57 2.10
CA ALA A 21 5.54 6.68 2.94
C ALA A 21 5.23 7.44 4.23
N ASP A 22 4.54 8.58 4.11
CA ASP A 22 4.14 9.41 5.24
C ASP A 22 3.17 8.66 6.17
N LEU A 23 2.20 7.91 5.61
CA LEU A 23 1.23 7.12 6.37
C LEU A 23 1.88 5.98 7.15
N VAL A 24 2.82 5.26 6.54
CA VAL A 24 3.52 4.13 7.16
C VAL A 24 4.69 4.58 8.05
N GLY A 25 5.09 5.85 7.96
CA GLY A 25 6.22 6.41 8.72
C GLY A 25 7.58 5.96 8.21
N VAL A 26 7.74 5.82 6.89
CA VAL A 26 8.99 5.42 6.23
C VAL A 26 9.42 6.44 5.18
N ASN A 27 10.63 6.28 4.64
CA ASN A 27 11.09 7.14 3.56
C ASN A 27 10.45 6.72 2.21
N LEU A 28 10.25 7.69 1.31
CA LEU A 28 9.81 7.45 -0.07
C LEU A 28 10.64 6.35 -0.78
N SER A 29 11.96 6.35 -0.61
CA SER A 29 12.86 5.34 -1.19
C SER A 29 12.59 3.93 -0.66
N THR A 30 12.07 3.81 0.57
CA THR A 30 11.65 2.53 1.16
C THR A 30 10.41 2.00 0.44
N VAL A 31 9.41 2.86 0.19
CA VAL A 31 8.21 2.49 -0.58
C VAL A 31 8.58 2.10 -2.01
N TRP A 32 9.49 2.85 -2.65
CA TRP A 32 9.98 2.48 -3.98
C TRP A 32 10.61 1.09 -4.01
N ARG A 33 11.45 0.74 -3.01
CA ARG A 33 12.04 -0.61 -2.90
C ARG A 33 10.97 -1.69 -2.73
N TRP A 34 9.93 -1.42 -1.94
CA TRP A 34 8.81 -2.33 -1.75
C TRP A 34 8.06 -2.63 -3.04
N GLU A 35 7.77 -1.61 -3.83
CA GLU A 35 7.11 -1.77 -5.13
C GLU A 35 8.02 -2.41 -6.20
N ASN A 36 9.34 -2.46 -5.97
CA ASN A 36 10.33 -3.05 -6.88
C ASN A 36 10.90 -4.38 -6.37
N GLY A 37 10.18 -5.06 -5.46
CA GLY A 37 10.45 -6.46 -5.10
C GLY A 37 11.24 -6.69 -3.81
N GLN A 38 11.58 -5.64 -3.06
CA GLN A 38 12.13 -5.80 -1.71
C GLN A 38 10.98 -5.73 -0.69
N PRO A 39 10.48 -6.83 -0.13
CA PRO A 39 9.24 -6.80 0.66
C PRO A 39 9.37 -5.99 1.97
N PRO A 40 8.28 -5.35 2.44
CA PRO A 40 8.22 -4.75 3.77
C PRO A 40 8.36 -5.83 4.86
N LYS A 41 8.90 -5.43 6.02
CA LYS A 41 9.12 -6.32 7.17
C LYS A 41 8.58 -5.68 8.44
N GLY A 42 8.38 -6.51 9.47
CA GLY A 42 7.95 -6.05 10.80
C GLY A 42 6.63 -5.29 10.76
N THR A 43 6.55 -4.21 11.55
CA THR A 43 5.34 -3.39 11.72
C THR A 43 4.79 -2.83 10.42
N ALA A 44 5.67 -2.38 9.50
CA ALA A 44 5.23 -1.88 8.20
C ALA A 44 4.44 -2.92 7.40
N ARG A 45 4.86 -4.19 7.44
CA ARG A 45 4.13 -5.29 6.79
C ARG A 45 2.77 -5.52 7.44
N ALA A 46 2.68 -5.46 8.77
CA ALA A 46 1.43 -5.63 9.49
C ALA A 46 0.43 -4.49 9.15
N LEU A 47 0.90 -3.24 9.10
CA LEU A 47 0.09 -2.10 8.68
C LEU A 47 -0.41 -2.25 7.24
N LEU A 48 0.45 -2.65 6.31
CA LEU A 48 0.07 -2.86 4.91
C LEU A 48 -0.96 -3.98 4.74
N LEU A 49 -0.90 -5.04 5.54
CA LEU A 49 -1.93 -6.09 5.57
C LEU A 49 -3.29 -5.55 6.06
N GLN A 50 -3.30 -4.67 7.05
CA GLN A 50 -4.53 -4.01 7.50
C GLN A 50 -5.07 -3.03 6.43
N MET A 51 -4.18 -2.35 5.71
CA MET A 51 -4.54 -1.53 4.56
C MET A 51 -5.04 -2.37 3.37
N ASP A 52 -4.64 -3.62 3.24
CA ASP A 52 -5.16 -4.50 2.20
C ASP A 52 -6.53 -5.09 2.59
N GLY A 53 -6.68 -5.50 3.85
CA GLY A 53 -7.90 -6.15 4.38
C GLY A 53 -8.97 -5.22 4.96
N GLY A 54 -8.72 -3.92 5.04
CA GLY A 54 -9.68 -2.94 5.57
C GLY A 54 -10.74 -2.54 4.54
N GLU A 55 -11.89 -3.20 4.63
CA GLU A 55 -13.15 -3.00 3.89
C GLU A 55 -13.02 -2.74 2.38
N GLN A 56 -13.14 -3.82 1.61
CA GLN A 56 -13.79 -3.74 0.31
C GLN A 56 -15.24 -3.28 0.52
N SER A 57 -15.49 -1.98 0.53
CA SER A 57 -16.79 -1.44 0.16
C SER A 57 -16.87 -1.45 -1.38
N PRO A 58 -17.76 -2.25 -2.00
CA PRO A 58 -17.90 -2.31 -3.44
C PRO A 58 -18.82 -1.19 -3.90
N ASP A 59 -18.36 0.06 -3.90
CA ASP A 59 -18.96 1.09 -4.74
C ASP A 59 -18.06 2.31 -4.82
N HIS A 60 -17.52 2.58 -6.00
CA HIS A 60 -17.53 3.92 -6.57
C HIS A 60 -17.72 3.70 -8.08
N GLY A 61 -18.97 3.46 -8.45
CA GLY A 61 -19.42 3.68 -9.81
C GLY A 61 -18.98 5.06 -10.33
N ALA A 62 -18.66 5.07 -11.62
CA ALA A 62 -18.72 6.18 -12.56
C ALA A 62 -18.20 7.56 -12.10
N ALA A 63 -17.08 7.97 -12.71
CA ALA A 63 -16.95 9.34 -13.17
C ALA A 63 -16.88 9.29 -14.71
N ALA A 64 -18.03 9.57 -15.33
CA ALA A 64 -18.13 10.06 -16.70
C ALA A 64 -17.75 11.55 -16.75
#